data_AF-A0A0D2EBF7-F1
#
_entry.id   AF-A0A0D2EBF7-F1
#
_cell.length_a   1.000
_cell.length_b   1.000
_cell.length_c   1.000
_cell.angle_alpha   90.00
_cell.angle_beta   90.00
_cell.angle_gamma   90.00
#
_symmetry.space_group_name_H-M   'P 1'
#
loop_
_entity.id
_entity.type
_entity.pdbx_description
1 polymer ?
#
loop_
_entity_poly.entity_id
_entity_poly.type
_entity_poly.pdbx_seq_one_letter_code
_entity_poly.pdbx_strand_id
1 'polypeptide(L)'
;MATILHQTLSLCTMERCLTVTSWDPLQCCSPEELSRLDERFDYALRDITCLVFWTGISPDRARCWAEQHGLPTLTIAMGPLYSDRGAGSLRHNKSPKAWSKYMKAASGRFAEYACRSGRQAVVLTNPPPGIYSTRERSNYRDLEEPILKGASGGPGTTRIEYVHPLVAGAATFQYQIWPFDNTSAWYIFFKNLLAKGGRTRDSFDISVKNQVAVKAYQIPGGVVQLQNNAQLPNETKLLETQTQAETAQNRAQAKKEAKRKRFERERQRASEKKEAERKQVELEHLKAREKEAKRQRHALDLRMIQEKKEAKRQRHALELRIAQEKKEAKRKRLQLSIAGEERCKTEAS
;
A
#
# COMPACT_ATOMS: atom_id res chain seq x y z
N MET A 1 -56.13 -3.21 -45.83
CA MET A 1 -55.00 -4.15 -46.04
C MET A 1 -53.76 -3.32 -46.25
N ALA A 2 -52.92 -3.23 -45.22
CA ALA A 2 -51.79 -2.33 -45.14
C ALA A 2 -50.53 -3.00 -45.70
N THR A 3 -49.85 -2.33 -46.63
CA THR A 3 -48.53 -2.74 -47.13
C THR A 3 -47.57 -1.61 -46.81
N ILE A 4 -46.82 -1.76 -45.71
CA ILE A 4 -45.79 -0.81 -45.26
C ILE A 4 -44.45 -1.31 -45.78
N LEU A 5 -43.87 -0.55 -46.71
CA LEU A 5 -42.48 -0.62 -47.15
C LEU A 5 -41.73 0.55 -46.51
N HIS A 6 -40.87 0.28 -45.52
CA HIS A 6 -39.79 1.18 -45.09
C HIS A 6 -38.64 0.27 -44.61
N GLN A 7 -37.65 0.00 -45.46
CA GLN A 7 -36.42 0.80 -45.64
C GLN A 7 -35.49 0.67 -44.42
N THR A 8 -34.73 -0.41 -44.42
CA THR A 8 -33.55 -0.62 -43.58
C THR A 8 -32.45 0.37 -43.98
N LEU A 9 -32.25 1.41 -43.18
CA LEU A 9 -31.07 2.26 -43.26
C LEU A 9 -29.89 1.57 -42.59
N SER A 10 -29.07 0.98 -43.45
CA SER A 10 -27.66 0.68 -43.20
C SER A 10 -26.92 1.99 -42.93
N LEU A 11 -26.47 2.18 -41.68
CA LEU A 11 -25.41 3.12 -41.34
C LEU A 11 -24.17 2.31 -40.97
N CYS A 12 -23.54 1.78 -42.02
CA CYS A 12 -22.13 1.47 -42.01
C CYS A 12 -21.40 2.80 -42.14
N THR A 13 -20.89 3.34 -41.04
CA THR A 13 -19.95 4.46 -41.08
C THR A 13 -18.72 4.08 -40.27
N MET A 14 -17.62 3.99 -41.01
CA MET A 14 -16.28 3.79 -40.50
C MET A 14 -15.92 4.90 -39.52
N GLU A 15 -15.61 4.53 -38.28
CA GLU A 15 -14.54 5.19 -37.53
C GLU A 15 -13.49 4.15 -37.15
N ARG A 16 -12.57 3.94 -38.10
CA ARG A 16 -11.22 3.45 -37.79
C ARG A 16 -10.50 4.53 -36.98
N CYS A 17 -10.82 4.62 -35.70
CA CYS A 17 -9.95 5.30 -34.75
C CYS A 17 -8.80 4.35 -34.42
N LEU A 18 -7.65 4.66 -35.01
CA LEU A 18 -6.29 4.39 -34.54
C LEU A 18 -6.24 3.40 -33.38
N THR A 19 -5.83 2.15 -33.66
CA THR A 19 -5.37 1.22 -32.63
C THR A 19 -4.08 1.77 -32.04
N VAL A 20 -4.19 2.80 -31.18
CA VAL A 20 -3.38 2.85 -29.98
C VAL A 20 -3.54 1.46 -29.40
N THR A 21 -2.44 0.73 -29.28
CA THR A 21 -2.38 -0.52 -28.53
C THR A 21 -2.86 -0.18 -27.12
N SER A 22 -4.18 -0.22 -26.94
CA SER A 22 -4.90 0.07 -25.72
C SER A 22 -4.38 -0.96 -24.76
N TRP A 23 -3.42 -0.53 -23.94
CA TRP A 23 -2.82 -1.38 -22.95
C TRP A 23 -3.94 -1.80 -22.01
N ASP A 24 -4.44 -3.02 -22.22
CA ASP A 24 -5.48 -3.58 -21.37
C ASP A 24 -4.80 -4.06 -20.09
N PRO A 25 -5.03 -3.39 -18.96
CA PRO A 25 -4.42 -3.73 -17.69
C PRO A 25 -4.77 -5.16 -17.24
N LEU A 26 -5.90 -5.69 -17.74
CA LEU A 26 -6.42 -7.01 -17.43
C LEU A 26 -5.61 -8.13 -18.10
N GLN A 27 -4.87 -7.84 -19.18
CA GLN A 27 -3.95 -8.81 -19.81
C GLN A 27 -2.75 -9.18 -18.90
N CYS A 28 -2.58 -8.50 -17.76
CA CYS A 28 -1.50 -8.79 -16.82
C CYS A 28 -1.77 -9.99 -15.88
N CYS A 29 -3.01 -10.51 -15.85
CA CYS A 29 -3.44 -11.61 -15.00
C CYS A 29 -4.03 -12.78 -15.81
N SER A 30 -3.98 -13.98 -15.23
CA SER A 30 -4.74 -15.11 -15.76
C SER A 30 -6.25 -14.91 -15.54
N PRO A 31 -7.12 -15.47 -16.39
CA PRO A 31 -8.58 -15.38 -16.22
C PRO A 31 -9.08 -15.89 -14.87
N GLU A 32 -8.44 -16.92 -14.33
CA GLU A 32 -8.79 -17.50 -13.02
C GLU A 32 -8.48 -16.52 -11.88
N GLU A 33 -7.39 -15.76 -11.98
CA GLU A 33 -7.02 -14.74 -11.01
C GLU A 33 -7.95 -13.54 -11.03
N LEU A 34 -8.38 -13.13 -12.22
CA LEU A 34 -9.37 -12.07 -12.39
C LEU A 34 -10.72 -12.50 -11.81
N SER A 35 -11.15 -13.74 -12.07
CA SER A 35 -12.39 -14.29 -11.51
C SER A 35 -12.37 -14.28 -9.98
N ARG A 36 -11.25 -14.66 -9.35
CA ARG A 36 -11.09 -14.61 -7.89
C ARG A 36 -11.08 -13.18 -7.33
N LEU A 37 -10.53 -12.22 -8.08
CA LEU A 37 -10.61 -10.81 -7.72
C LEU A 37 -12.04 -10.31 -7.79
N ASP A 38 -12.77 -10.68 -8.85
CA ASP A 38 -14.17 -10.31 -9.04
C ASP A 38 -15.06 -10.85 -7.93
N GLU A 39 -15.00 -12.15 -7.63
CA GLU A 39 -15.73 -12.75 -6.50
C GLU A 39 -15.45 -12.00 -5.19
N ARG A 40 -14.17 -11.64 -4.97
CA ARG A 40 -13.77 -10.96 -3.75
C ARG A 40 -14.28 -9.52 -3.71
N PHE A 41 -14.24 -8.79 -4.81
CA PHE A 41 -14.72 -7.42 -4.90
C PHE A 41 -16.25 -7.35 -4.85
N ASP A 42 -16.96 -8.27 -5.50
CA ASP A 42 -18.42 -8.37 -5.41
C ASP A 42 -18.89 -8.62 -3.97
N TYR A 43 -18.13 -9.40 -3.19
CA TYR A 43 -18.41 -9.57 -1.77
C TYR A 43 -18.03 -8.33 -0.95
N ALA A 44 -16.80 -7.82 -1.10
CA ALA A 44 -16.26 -6.78 -0.23
C ALA A 44 -16.83 -5.38 -0.51
N LEU A 45 -17.32 -5.12 -1.72
CA LEU A 45 -17.73 -3.78 -2.18
C LEU A 45 -19.24 -3.67 -2.43
N ARG A 46 -20.03 -4.69 -2.08
CA ARG A 46 -21.47 -4.79 -2.37
C ARG A 46 -22.23 -3.54 -1.97
N ASP A 47 -22.06 -3.10 -0.72
CA ASP A 47 -22.81 -1.99 -0.12
C ASP A 47 -21.95 -0.72 0.04
N ILE A 48 -20.81 -0.67 -0.65
CA ILE A 48 -19.87 0.44 -0.54
C ILE A 48 -20.13 1.46 -1.64
N THR A 49 -20.34 2.71 -1.25
CA THR A 49 -20.54 3.85 -2.15
C THR A 49 -19.25 4.62 -2.47
N CYS A 50 -18.22 4.49 -1.62
CA CYS A 50 -16.95 5.22 -1.75
C CYS A 50 -15.75 4.30 -1.68
N LEU A 51 -14.85 4.36 -2.67
CA LEU A 51 -13.60 3.60 -2.70
C LEU A 51 -12.39 4.50 -2.52
N VAL A 52 -11.38 4.02 -1.77
CA VAL A 52 -10.20 4.80 -1.42
C VAL A 52 -8.99 4.39 -2.25
N PHE A 53 -8.43 5.38 -2.94
CA PHE A 53 -7.18 5.34 -3.69
C PHE A 53 -6.14 6.22 -3.00
N TRP A 54 -4.87 6.10 -3.38
CA TRP A 54 -3.83 6.94 -2.80
C TRP A 54 -2.62 7.11 -3.73
N THR A 55 -2.01 8.29 -3.66
CA THR A 55 -0.73 8.58 -4.32
C THR A 55 0.09 9.54 -3.46
N GLY A 56 1.41 9.43 -3.53
CA GLY A 56 2.32 10.29 -2.76
C GLY A 56 2.38 10.01 -1.25
N ILE A 57 1.44 9.23 -0.70
CA ILE A 57 1.42 8.83 0.71
C ILE A 57 1.81 7.36 0.92
N SER A 58 2.29 7.02 2.12
CA SER A 58 2.67 5.66 2.49
C SER A 58 1.44 4.73 2.58
N PRO A 59 1.54 3.46 2.14
CA PRO A 59 0.43 2.50 2.22
C PRO A 59 -0.17 2.33 3.63
N ASP A 60 0.66 2.34 4.67
CA ASP A 60 0.18 2.17 6.05
C ASP A 60 -0.71 3.34 6.49
N ARG A 61 -0.33 4.58 6.13
CA ARG A 61 -1.17 5.76 6.40
C ARG A 61 -2.47 5.74 5.62
N ALA A 62 -2.42 5.33 4.36
CA ALA A 62 -3.63 5.19 3.53
C ALA A 62 -4.60 4.19 4.16
N ARG A 63 -4.07 3.04 4.61
CA ARG A 63 -4.85 2.02 5.32
C ARG A 63 -5.44 2.55 6.63
N CYS A 64 -4.63 3.15 7.50
CA CYS A 64 -5.14 3.68 8.77
C CYS A 64 -6.22 4.73 8.58
N TRP A 65 -6.05 5.64 7.61
CA TRP A 65 -7.07 6.65 7.31
C TRP A 65 -8.36 5.99 6.83
N ALA A 66 -8.25 5.02 5.92
CA ALA A 66 -9.42 4.33 5.37
C ALA A 66 -10.17 3.50 6.43
N GLU A 67 -9.44 2.79 7.31
CA GLU A 67 -10.02 2.06 8.44
C GLU A 67 -10.74 3.00 9.42
N GLN A 68 -10.16 4.16 9.73
CA GLN A 68 -10.80 5.18 10.57
C GLN A 68 -12.11 5.73 9.98
N HIS A 69 -12.24 5.74 8.66
CA HIS A 69 -13.44 6.23 7.97
C HIS A 69 -14.36 5.09 7.50
N GLY A 70 -14.05 3.83 7.82
CA GLY A 70 -14.84 2.68 7.39
C GLY A 70 -14.87 2.47 5.86
N LEU A 71 -13.84 2.93 5.15
CA LEU A 71 -13.78 2.87 3.69
C LEU A 71 -12.77 1.83 3.20
N PRO A 72 -13.06 1.09 2.12
CA PRO A 72 -12.13 0.09 1.60
C PRO A 72 -11.08 0.72 0.69
N THR A 73 -9.82 0.36 0.95
CA THR A 73 -8.73 0.45 -0.02
C THR A 73 -8.63 -0.83 -0.85
N LEU A 74 -7.91 -0.80 -1.97
CA LEU A 74 -7.59 -2.02 -2.76
C LEU A 74 -7.11 -3.16 -1.85
N THR A 75 -6.17 -2.89 -0.94
CA THR A 75 -5.59 -3.94 -0.08
C THR A 75 -6.59 -4.50 0.94
N ILE A 76 -7.52 -3.68 1.42
CA ILE A 76 -8.61 -4.11 2.32
C ILE A 76 -9.60 -4.97 1.53
N ALA A 77 -10.02 -4.51 0.35
CA ALA A 77 -10.95 -5.23 -0.52
C ALA A 77 -10.41 -6.61 -0.91
N MET A 78 -9.14 -6.68 -1.31
CA MET A 78 -8.46 -7.95 -1.64
C MET A 78 -8.41 -8.94 -0.47
N GLY A 79 -8.40 -8.46 0.79
CA GLY A 79 -8.41 -9.30 1.99
C GLY A 79 -7.35 -10.39 1.97
N PRO A 80 -7.71 -11.68 2.15
CA PRO A 80 -6.75 -12.79 2.17
C PRO A 80 -5.88 -12.93 0.92
N LEU A 81 -6.33 -12.42 -0.24
CA LEU A 81 -5.54 -12.46 -1.48
C LEU A 81 -4.27 -11.60 -1.39
N TYR A 82 -4.31 -10.53 -0.59
CA TYR A 82 -3.19 -9.61 -0.36
C TYR A 82 -2.25 -10.09 0.76
N SER A 83 -2.80 -10.77 1.78
CA SER A 83 -2.06 -11.13 2.99
C SER A 83 -0.91 -12.09 2.73
N ASP A 84 0.25 -11.77 3.28
CA ASP A 84 1.50 -12.51 3.12
C ASP A 84 1.64 -13.65 4.15
N ARG A 85 0.57 -14.33 4.58
CA ARG A 85 0.66 -15.38 5.63
C ARG A 85 -0.55 -16.32 5.77
N GLY A 86 -1.57 -16.20 4.92
CA GLY A 86 -2.79 -17.02 5.00
C GLY A 86 -2.84 -18.17 3.97
N ALA A 87 -3.51 -19.27 4.31
CA ALA A 87 -3.92 -20.29 3.34
C ALA A 87 -4.85 -19.61 2.32
N GLY A 88 -4.38 -19.44 1.07
CA GLY A 88 -5.06 -18.67 0.03
C GLY A 88 -4.33 -17.41 -0.45
N SER A 89 -3.21 -17.05 0.17
CA SER A 89 -2.33 -15.98 -0.30
C SER A 89 -1.78 -16.25 -1.70
N LEU A 90 -2.01 -15.34 -2.63
CA LEU A 90 -1.39 -15.37 -3.96
C LEU A 90 0.03 -14.80 -3.94
N ARG A 91 0.41 -14.08 -2.88
CA ARG A 91 1.68 -13.37 -2.79
C ARG A 91 2.88 -14.32 -2.66
N HIS A 92 2.79 -15.33 -1.79
CA HIS A 92 3.88 -16.29 -1.55
C HIS A 92 4.23 -17.17 -2.74
N ASN A 93 3.22 -17.47 -3.55
CA ASN A 93 3.35 -18.38 -4.68
C ASN A 93 3.84 -17.67 -5.95
N LYS A 94 4.16 -16.37 -5.87
CA LYS A 94 4.51 -15.54 -7.03
C LYS A 94 5.90 -14.95 -6.91
N SER A 95 6.60 -14.91 -8.05
CA SER A 95 7.81 -14.10 -8.17
C SER A 95 7.47 -12.62 -8.01
N PRO A 96 8.42 -11.77 -7.57
CA PRO A 96 8.18 -10.33 -7.42
C PRO A 96 7.64 -9.64 -8.68
N LYS A 97 8.09 -10.10 -9.86
CA LYS A 97 7.61 -9.60 -11.17
C LYS A 97 6.16 -10.02 -11.44
N ALA A 98 5.82 -11.27 -11.15
CA ALA A 98 4.45 -11.77 -11.29
C ALA A 98 3.49 -11.09 -10.29
N TRP A 99 3.93 -10.87 -9.05
CA TRP A 99 3.16 -10.13 -8.05
C TRP A 99 2.92 -8.68 -8.46
N SER A 100 3.93 -8.00 -9.01
CA SER A 100 3.78 -6.63 -9.53
C SER A 100 2.75 -6.55 -10.67
N LYS A 101 2.79 -7.50 -11.62
CA LYS A 101 1.76 -7.62 -12.67
C LYS A 101 0.37 -7.87 -12.09
N TYR A 102 0.26 -8.78 -11.14
CA TYR A 102 -0.99 -9.08 -10.45
C TYR A 102 -1.56 -7.85 -9.72
N MET A 103 -0.73 -7.11 -9.00
CA MET A 103 -1.15 -5.88 -8.33
C MET A 103 -1.58 -4.79 -9.30
N LYS A 104 -0.99 -4.71 -10.50
CA LYS A 104 -1.46 -3.79 -11.55
C LYS A 104 -2.85 -4.18 -12.05
N ALA A 105 -3.07 -5.46 -12.36
CA ALA A 105 -4.40 -5.92 -12.78
C ALA A 105 -5.46 -5.72 -11.67
N ALA A 106 -5.13 -6.04 -10.41
CA ALA A 106 -6.03 -5.83 -9.28
C ALA A 106 -6.36 -4.34 -9.07
N SER A 107 -5.37 -3.46 -9.24
CA SER A 107 -5.51 -2.01 -9.19
C SER A 107 -6.42 -1.48 -10.29
N GLY A 108 -6.21 -1.91 -11.54
CA GLY A 108 -7.09 -1.56 -12.67
C GLY A 108 -8.52 -2.06 -12.46
N ARG A 109 -8.68 -3.32 -12.05
CA ARG A 109 -10.00 -3.90 -11.78
C ARG A 109 -10.71 -3.18 -10.63
N PHE A 110 -10.00 -2.80 -9.57
CA PHE A 110 -10.57 -2.02 -8.48
C PHE A 110 -11.05 -0.63 -8.93
N ALA A 111 -10.31 0.03 -9.84
CA ALA A 111 -10.76 1.27 -10.47
C ALA A 111 -12.04 1.07 -11.29
N GLU A 112 -12.16 -0.02 -12.05
CA GLU A 112 -13.40 -0.34 -12.77
C GLU A 112 -14.59 -0.55 -11.82
N TYR A 113 -14.38 -1.17 -10.65
CA TYR A 113 -15.44 -1.29 -9.63
C TYR A 113 -15.86 0.07 -9.05
N ALA A 114 -14.97 1.05 -8.99
CA ALA A 114 -15.31 2.42 -8.61
C ALA A 114 -16.18 3.12 -9.66
N CYS A 115 -16.09 2.69 -10.92
CA CYS A 115 -16.93 3.19 -12.01
C CYS A 115 -18.31 2.51 -12.04
N ARG A 116 -18.46 1.33 -11.42
CA ARG A 116 -19.75 0.63 -11.31
C ARG A 116 -20.68 1.33 -10.32
N SER A 117 -21.97 1.36 -10.65
CA SER A 117 -23.06 1.75 -9.74
C SER A 117 -22.98 3.17 -9.18
N GLY A 118 -22.32 4.10 -9.89
CA GLY A 118 -22.27 5.52 -9.49
C GLY A 118 -21.48 5.78 -8.21
N ARG A 119 -20.52 4.92 -7.88
CA ARG A 119 -19.65 5.10 -6.71
C ARG A 119 -18.75 6.33 -6.87
N GLN A 120 -18.28 6.84 -5.74
CA GLN A 120 -17.30 7.92 -5.67
C GLN A 120 -15.90 7.37 -5.39
N ALA A 121 -14.88 7.99 -5.98
CA ALA A 121 -13.49 7.74 -5.65
C ALA A 121 -12.94 8.83 -4.73
N VAL A 122 -12.38 8.44 -3.58
CA VAL A 122 -11.64 9.32 -2.68
C VAL A 122 -10.15 9.00 -2.82
N VAL A 123 -9.33 10.01 -3.08
CA VAL A 123 -7.91 9.84 -3.35
C VAL A 123 -7.10 10.59 -2.31
N LEU A 124 -6.36 9.82 -1.53
CA LEU A 124 -5.47 10.36 -0.52
C LEU A 124 -4.16 10.79 -1.18
N THR A 125 -3.84 12.07 -1.07
CA THR A 125 -2.73 12.68 -1.80
C THR A 125 -1.85 13.55 -0.91
N ASN A 126 -0.64 13.85 -1.37
CA ASN A 126 0.13 14.95 -0.82
C ASN A 126 -0.57 16.28 -1.12
N PRO A 127 -0.38 17.32 -0.28
CA PRO A 127 -0.93 18.64 -0.58
C PRO A 127 -0.28 19.23 -1.85
N PRO A 128 -1.02 20.04 -2.62
CA PRO A 128 -0.49 20.83 -3.72
C PRO A 128 0.75 21.64 -3.30
N PRO A 129 1.74 21.84 -4.19
CA PRO A 129 1.73 21.46 -5.62
C PRO A 129 2.14 20.00 -5.91
N GLY A 130 2.72 19.29 -4.94
CA GLY A 130 3.33 17.98 -5.13
C GLY A 130 2.37 16.80 -4.90
N ILE A 131 1.18 16.81 -5.51
CA ILE A 131 0.08 15.88 -5.23
C ILE A 131 0.48 14.41 -5.45
N TYR A 132 1.14 14.14 -6.59
CA TYR A 132 1.50 12.80 -7.00
C TYR A 132 2.75 12.27 -6.30
N SER A 133 2.86 10.95 -6.27
CA SER A 133 4.11 10.26 -5.95
C SER A 133 5.26 10.75 -6.85
N THR A 134 6.44 10.92 -6.27
CA THR A 134 7.68 11.19 -7.02
C THR A 134 8.18 9.95 -7.77
N ARG A 135 7.59 8.77 -7.53
CA ARG A 135 7.93 7.55 -8.25
C ARG A 135 7.47 7.66 -9.69
N GLU A 136 8.37 7.37 -10.61
CA GLU A 136 8.02 7.14 -12.01
C GLU A 136 7.04 5.96 -12.10
N ARG A 137 5.98 6.16 -12.89
CA ARG A 137 4.94 5.17 -13.17
C ARG A 137 4.17 4.65 -11.96
N SER A 138 3.54 5.55 -11.21
CA SER A 138 2.62 5.14 -10.14
C SER A 138 1.35 4.50 -10.74
N ASN A 139 0.86 3.41 -10.14
CA ASN A 139 -0.39 2.78 -10.56
C ASN A 139 -1.55 3.78 -10.61
N TYR A 140 -1.66 4.69 -9.64
CA TYR A 140 -2.71 5.69 -9.64
C TYR A 140 -2.67 6.57 -10.91
N ARG A 141 -1.54 7.26 -11.16
CA ARG A 141 -1.41 8.18 -12.29
C ARG A 141 -1.53 7.52 -13.66
N ASP A 142 -0.92 6.35 -13.83
CA ASP A 142 -0.76 5.73 -15.15
C ASP A 142 -1.91 4.77 -15.51
N LEU A 143 -2.66 4.31 -14.51
CA LEU A 143 -3.65 3.25 -14.67
C LEU A 143 -4.99 3.60 -14.01
N GLU A 144 -5.03 3.82 -12.70
CA GLU A 144 -6.30 3.96 -11.98
C GLU A 144 -7.01 5.26 -12.36
N GLU A 145 -6.30 6.40 -12.38
CA GLU A 145 -6.86 7.71 -12.69
C GLU A 145 -7.44 7.79 -14.12
N PRO A 146 -6.77 7.32 -15.18
CA PRO A 146 -7.38 7.22 -16.51
C PRO A 146 -8.69 6.41 -16.54
N ILE A 147 -8.75 5.27 -15.84
CA ILE A 147 -9.97 4.44 -15.75
C ILE A 147 -11.06 5.19 -14.99
N LEU A 148 -10.73 5.80 -13.84
CA LEU A 148 -11.66 6.59 -13.05
C LEU A 148 -12.22 7.76 -13.86
N LYS A 149 -11.42 8.41 -14.70
CA LYS A 149 -11.90 9.50 -15.57
C LYS A 149 -12.68 9.03 -16.80
N GLY A 150 -12.75 7.71 -17.05
CA GLY A 150 -13.40 7.15 -18.24
C GLY A 150 -12.56 7.29 -19.51
N ALA A 151 -11.26 7.58 -19.41
CA ALA A 151 -10.35 7.62 -20.56
C ALA A 151 -10.00 6.21 -21.08
N SER A 152 -10.32 5.16 -20.32
CA SER A 152 -10.06 3.76 -20.69
C SER A 152 -11.13 2.85 -20.09
N GLY A 153 -11.84 2.09 -20.94
CA GLY A 153 -12.65 0.94 -20.48
C GLY A 153 -14.13 1.17 -20.13
N GLY A 154 -14.72 2.34 -20.40
CA GLY A 154 -16.17 2.58 -20.21
C GLY A 154 -16.52 3.89 -19.49
N PRO A 155 -17.76 4.06 -19.00
CA PRO A 155 -18.15 5.25 -18.25
C PRO A 155 -17.30 5.36 -16.99
N GLY A 156 -16.62 6.50 -16.81
CA GLY A 156 -15.79 6.77 -15.63
C GLY A 156 -16.60 6.87 -14.33
N THR A 157 -15.89 7.01 -13.21
CA THR A 157 -16.51 7.29 -11.91
C THR A 157 -17.25 8.62 -11.95
N THR A 158 -18.34 8.70 -11.19
CA THR A 158 -19.18 9.91 -11.14
C THR A 158 -18.43 11.09 -10.52
N ARG A 159 -17.51 10.83 -9.58
CA ARG A 159 -16.81 11.88 -8.83
C ARG A 159 -15.48 11.40 -8.26
N ILE A 160 -14.43 12.21 -8.41
CA ILE A 160 -13.13 12.01 -7.73
C ILE A 160 -12.93 13.17 -6.75
N GLU A 161 -12.62 12.84 -5.50
CA GLU A 161 -12.29 13.80 -4.45
C GLU A 161 -10.88 13.59 -3.90
N TYR A 162 -10.17 14.68 -3.66
CA TYR A 162 -8.85 14.67 -3.05
C TYR A 162 -8.93 15.01 -1.57
N VAL A 163 -8.13 14.28 -0.78
CA VAL A 163 -7.97 14.49 0.66
C VAL A 163 -6.48 14.52 1.00
N HIS A 164 -6.08 15.42 1.89
CA HIS A 164 -4.69 15.60 2.31
C HIS A 164 -4.50 15.21 3.79
N PRO A 165 -4.41 13.91 4.11
CA PRO A 165 -4.31 13.43 5.49
C PRO A 165 -3.03 13.88 6.21
N LEU A 166 -2.03 14.36 5.47
CA LEU A 166 -0.76 14.84 6.03
C LEU A 166 -0.83 16.27 6.57
N VAL A 167 -1.86 17.04 6.21
CA VAL A 167 -2.03 18.41 6.68
C VAL A 167 -2.92 18.40 7.93
N ALA A 168 -2.32 18.79 9.06
CA ALA A 168 -3.04 18.86 10.34
C ALA A 168 -4.25 19.79 10.22
N GLY A 169 -5.43 19.33 10.66
CA GLY A 169 -6.69 20.08 10.53
C GLY A 169 -7.38 19.96 9.16
N ALA A 170 -6.74 19.31 8.18
CA ALA A 170 -7.30 19.08 6.85
C ALA A 170 -7.57 17.61 6.53
N ALA A 171 -7.34 16.71 7.49
CA ALA A 171 -7.42 15.26 7.26
C ALA A 171 -8.82 14.76 6.84
N THR A 172 -9.86 15.56 7.07
CA THR A 172 -11.25 15.30 6.67
C THR A 172 -11.74 16.26 5.58
N PHE A 173 -10.92 17.26 5.19
CA PHE A 173 -11.28 18.19 4.13
C PHE A 173 -11.14 17.50 2.78
N GLN A 174 -12.24 17.50 2.02
CA GLN A 174 -12.31 16.88 0.70
C GLN A 174 -12.70 17.95 -0.30
N TYR A 175 -12.10 17.91 -1.48
CA TYR A 175 -12.49 18.76 -2.59
C TYR A 175 -12.47 17.97 -3.88
N GLN A 176 -13.42 18.28 -4.75
CA GLN A 176 -13.59 17.57 -6.02
C GLN A 176 -12.48 17.94 -7.00
N ILE A 177 -11.98 16.95 -7.73
CA ILE A 177 -11.04 17.14 -8.85
C ILE A 177 -11.62 16.66 -10.19
N TRP A 178 -12.68 15.85 -10.16
CA TRP A 178 -13.35 15.33 -11.34
C TRP A 178 -14.86 15.14 -11.08
N PRO A 179 -15.74 15.45 -12.05
CA PRO A 179 -15.46 16.13 -13.32
C PRO A 179 -15.07 17.61 -13.20
N PHE A 180 -15.29 18.24 -12.04
CA PHE A 180 -14.94 19.64 -11.80
C PHE A 180 -13.72 19.77 -10.89
N ASP A 181 -12.76 20.61 -11.29
CA ASP A 181 -11.57 20.92 -10.49
C ASP A 181 -11.87 22.06 -9.51
N ASN A 182 -12.03 21.70 -8.23
CA ASN A 182 -12.26 22.62 -7.13
C ASN A 182 -10.99 22.83 -6.27
N THR A 183 -9.80 22.74 -6.86
CA THR A 183 -8.52 23.01 -6.16
C THR A 183 -8.47 24.43 -5.58
N SER A 184 -9.22 25.39 -6.14
CA SER A 184 -9.39 26.73 -5.55
C SER A 184 -10.00 26.69 -4.14
N ALA A 185 -10.94 25.78 -3.88
CA ALA A 185 -11.54 25.58 -2.57
C ALA A 185 -10.49 25.12 -1.53
N TRP A 186 -9.57 24.26 -1.95
CA TRP A 186 -8.41 23.88 -1.14
C TRP A 186 -7.54 25.09 -0.78
N TYR A 187 -7.18 25.94 -1.76
CA TYR A 187 -6.35 27.12 -1.47
C TYR A 187 -7.02 28.09 -0.50
N ILE A 188 -8.33 28.31 -0.63
CA ILE A 188 -9.10 29.16 0.28
C ILE A 188 -9.11 28.55 1.69
N PHE A 189 -9.44 27.26 1.79
CA PHE A 189 -9.45 26.54 3.06
C PHE A 189 -8.07 26.59 3.74
N PHE A 190 -7.01 26.29 3.00
CA PHE A 190 -5.65 26.25 3.52
C PHE A 190 -5.16 27.63 3.97
N LYS A 191 -5.45 28.69 3.20
CA LYS A 191 -5.18 30.08 3.63
C LYS A 191 -5.88 30.42 4.94
N ASN A 192 -7.15 30.06 5.07
CA ASN A 192 -7.92 30.29 6.29
C ASN A 192 -7.40 29.47 7.48
N LEU A 193 -6.96 28.23 7.23
CA LEU A 193 -6.33 27.37 8.23
C LEU A 193 -5.03 28.00 8.75
N LEU A 194 -4.19 28.54 7.86
CA LEU A 194 -2.98 29.27 8.24
C LEU A 194 -3.30 30.57 8.99
N ALA A 195 -4.31 31.33 8.54
CA ALA A 195 -4.70 32.60 9.19
C ALA A 195 -5.21 32.39 10.63
N LYS A 196 -5.92 31.29 10.89
CA LYS A 196 -6.36 30.91 12.25
C LYS A 196 -5.22 30.44 13.15
N GLY A 197 -4.06 30.09 12.59
CA GLY A 197 -2.84 29.72 13.33
C GLY A 197 -2.00 30.91 13.84
N GLY A 198 -2.54 32.13 13.79
CA GLY A 198 -1.81 33.37 14.04
C GLY A 198 -1.45 33.65 15.51
N ARG A 199 -0.50 32.88 16.07
CA ARG A 199 0.64 33.37 16.89
C ARG A 199 1.76 32.31 16.92
N THR A 200 2.32 31.98 15.76
CA THR A 200 3.75 31.65 15.70
C THR A 200 4.27 31.88 14.29
N ARG A 201 5.27 32.76 14.29
CA ARG A 201 6.03 33.33 13.18
C ARG A 201 6.76 32.27 12.35
N ASP A 202 6.78 32.49 11.04
CA ASP A 202 7.72 31.98 10.02
C ASP A 202 8.53 30.72 10.34
N SER A 203 8.17 29.61 9.68
CA SER A 203 9.14 28.69 9.07
C SER A 203 8.38 27.53 8.42
N PHE A 204 8.45 27.46 7.08
CA PHE A 204 8.38 26.18 6.39
C PHE A 204 9.58 25.35 6.89
N ASP A 205 9.32 24.39 7.78
CA ASP A 205 10.16 23.21 7.97
C ASP A 205 9.26 22.08 8.47
N ILE A 206 8.97 21.12 7.59
CA ILE A 206 8.23 19.91 7.91
C ILE A 206 9.14 19.06 8.80
N SER A 207 9.01 19.22 10.11
CA SER A 207 9.58 18.31 11.10
C SER A 207 8.46 17.77 11.98
N VAL A 208 8.20 16.49 11.77
CA VAL A 208 7.29 15.64 12.52
C VAL A 208 7.65 15.67 14.01
N LYS A 209 6.72 16.07 14.89
CA LYS A 209 6.53 15.53 16.24
C LYS A 209 5.21 15.99 16.89
N ASN A 210 4.39 14.98 17.20
CA ASN A 210 3.44 14.79 18.30
C ASN A 210 2.24 15.73 18.58
N GLN A 211 1.08 15.04 18.61
CA GLN A 211 -0.01 15.00 19.60
C GLN A 211 -0.81 16.27 19.99
N VAL A 212 -2.09 16.20 19.61
CA VAL A 212 -3.32 16.36 20.43
C VAL A 212 -3.31 17.39 21.56
N ALA A 213 -4.07 18.47 21.37
CA ALA A 213 -5.10 18.93 22.31
C ALA A 213 -5.98 19.99 21.64
N VAL A 214 -7.26 19.67 21.47
CA VAL A 214 -8.29 20.61 21.01
C VAL A 214 -8.74 21.45 22.20
N LYS A 215 -8.63 22.78 22.09
CA LYS A 215 -9.50 23.71 22.81
C LYS A 215 -9.93 24.82 21.87
N ALA A 216 -11.22 24.85 21.59
CA ALA A 216 -11.94 25.89 20.89
C ALA A 216 -12.40 26.95 21.90
N TYR A 217 -12.21 28.25 21.59
CA TYR A 217 -13.07 29.40 21.97
C TYR A 217 -12.69 30.55 21.01
N GLN A 218 -13.56 30.92 20.08
CA GLN A 218 -14.51 32.05 20.12
C GLN A 218 -13.86 33.44 20.21
N ILE A 219 -13.97 34.19 19.11
CA ILE A 219 -13.81 35.65 19.01
C ILE A 219 -15.20 36.27 19.25
N PRO A 220 -15.27 37.41 19.95
CA PRO A 220 -15.79 38.64 19.32
C PRO A 220 -14.89 39.83 19.69
N GLY A 221 -14.46 40.68 18.75
CA GLY A 221 -15.31 41.68 18.11
C GLY A 221 -15.08 43.03 18.81
N GLY A 222 -14.40 43.96 18.14
CA GLY A 222 -14.11 45.30 18.68
C GLY A 222 -13.78 46.28 17.55
N VAL A 223 -14.76 47.13 17.25
CA VAL A 223 -14.67 48.30 16.36
C VAL A 223 -13.87 49.40 17.08
N VAL A 224 -12.89 50.02 16.43
CA VAL A 224 -12.29 51.28 16.88
C VAL A 224 -12.19 52.24 15.70
N GLN A 225 -12.79 53.40 15.89
CA GLN A 225 -12.71 54.56 15.02
C GLN A 225 -12.04 55.72 15.79
N LEU A 226 -11.41 56.63 15.03
CA LEU A 226 -10.87 57.95 15.43
C LEU A 226 -9.51 57.89 16.16
N GLN A 227 -8.55 58.79 15.98
CA GLN A 227 -8.57 60.15 15.43
C GLN A 227 -7.13 60.56 15.04
N ASN A 228 -7.01 61.37 13.99
CA ASN A 228 -5.81 62.16 13.68
C ASN A 228 -5.60 63.21 14.78
N ASN A 229 -4.35 63.42 15.21
CA ASN A 229 -3.82 64.73 15.60
C ASN A 229 -2.30 64.77 15.41
N ALA A 230 -1.85 65.77 14.67
CA ALA A 230 -0.46 66.11 14.47
C ALA A 230 -0.03 67.11 15.55
N GLN A 231 1.16 66.90 16.15
CA GLN A 231 1.88 68.00 16.78
C GLN A 231 3.40 67.79 16.80
N LEU A 232 4.05 68.90 16.43
CA LEU A 232 5.44 69.34 16.29
C LEU A 232 6.68 68.52 16.73
N PRO A 233 7.83 68.79 16.07
CA PRO A 233 9.14 68.22 16.36
C PRO A 233 10.02 69.16 17.21
N ASN A 234 10.75 68.59 18.18
CA ASN A 234 12.15 68.92 18.50
C ASN A 234 12.51 68.30 19.85
N GLU A 235 13.33 67.25 19.82
CA GLU A 235 14.38 66.87 20.80
C GLU A 235 14.74 65.38 20.61
N THR A 236 15.24 65.03 19.42
CA THR A 236 15.54 63.62 19.07
C THR A 236 16.82 63.51 18.25
N LYS A 237 17.94 64.07 18.74
CA LYS A 237 19.24 63.92 18.05
C LYS A 237 20.43 63.53 18.94
N LEU A 238 20.24 63.36 20.25
CA LEU A 238 21.31 62.86 21.14
C LEU A 238 21.03 61.47 21.74
N LEU A 239 19.76 61.02 21.79
CA LEU A 239 19.37 59.71 22.31
C LEU A 239 19.38 58.60 21.23
N GLU A 240 19.24 58.96 19.94
CA GLU A 240 19.24 58.01 18.81
C GLU A 240 20.62 57.40 18.57
N THR A 241 21.70 58.13 18.85
CA THR A 241 23.08 57.68 18.61
C THR A 241 23.55 56.64 19.63
N GLN A 242 23.06 56.70 20.88
CA GLN A 242 23.32 55.66 21.90
C GLN A 242 22.47 54.40 21.67
N THR A 243 21.21 54.57 21.28
CA THR A 243 20.28 53.45 20.99
C THR A 243 20.70 52.63 19.75
N GLN A 244 21.34 53.27 18.76
CA GLN A 244 21.88 52.59 17.57
C GLN A 244 23.17 51.78 17.84
N ALA A 245 24.01 52.21 18.78
CA ALA A 245 25.22 51.47 19.16
C ALA A 245 24.90 50.20 19.97
N GLU A 246 23.97 50.27 20.93
CA GLU A 246 23.52 49.11 21.71
C GLU A 246 22.77 48.07 20.84
N THR A 247 21.95 48.51 19.89
CA THR A 247 21.29 47.60 18.95
C THR A 247 22.27 46.91 18.01
N ALA A 248 23.38 47.54 17.64
CA ALA A 248 24.44 46.91 16.84
C ALA A 248 25.20 45.84 17.64
N GLN A 249 25.51 46.10 18.92
CA GLN A 249 26.24 45.17 19.78
C GLN A 249 25.37 43.94 20.13
N ASN A 250 24.09 44.15 20.43
CA ASN A 250 23.12 43.08 20.66
C ASN A 250 22.91 42.19 19.41
N ARG A 251 22.88 42.79 18.20
CA ARG A 251 22.82 42.02 16.94
C ARG A 251 24.07 41.20 16.68
N ALA A 252 25.26 41.70 17.04
CA ALA A 252 26.51 40.96 16.90
C ALA A 252 26.57 39.76 17.87
N GLN A 253 26.09 39.92 19.11
CA GLN A 253 26.03 38.84 20.09
C GLN A 253 24.99 37.78 19.71
N ALA A 254 23.81 38.19 19.24
CA ALA A 254 22.78 37.29 18.73
C ALA A 254 23.27 36.48 17.51
N LYS A 255 24.05 37.08 16.61
CA LYS A 255 24.67 36.36 15.47
C LYS A 255 25.68 35.30 15.94
N LYS A 256 26.50 35.59 16.95
CA LYS A 256 27.45 34.62 17.53
C LYS A 256 26.71 33.44 18.19
N GLU A 257 25.66 33.73 18.95
CA GLU A 257 24.87 32.69 19.62
C GLU A 257 24.08 31.82 18.62
N ALA A 258 23.50 32.43 17.58
CA ALA A 258 22.83 31.70 16.50
C ALA A 258 23.80 30.76 15.77
N LYS A 259 25.05 31.18 15.53
CA LYS A 259 26.07 30.33 14.90
C LYS A 259 26.45 29.13 15.78
N ARG A 260 26.56 29.32 17.11
CA ARG A 260 26.79 28.23 18.06
C ARG A 260 25.62 27.23 18.09
N LYS A 261 24.39 27.72 18.20
CA LYS A 261 23.18 26.87 18.20
C LYS A 261 23.00 26.09 16.89
N ARG A 262 23.43 26.66 15.75
CA ARG A 262 23.41 25.96 14.46
C ARG A 262 24.40 24.80 14.44
N PHE A 263 25.63 25.03 14.88
CA PHE A 263 26.67 23.99 14.94
C PHE A 263 26.29 22.84 15.87
N GLU A 264 25.67 23.15 17.01
CA GLU A 264 25.23 22.13 17.97
C GLU A 264 24.07 21.27 17.44
N ARG A 265 23.08 21.90 16.77
CA ARG A 265 22.01 21.17 16.07
C ARG A 265 22.54 20.28 14.94
N GLU A 266 23.56 20.73 14.23
CA GLU A 266 24.19 19.94 13.17
C GLU A 266 24.91 18.71 13.75
N ARG A 267 25.62 18.87 14.87
CA ARG A 267 26.25 17.76 15.59
C ARG A 267 25.22 16.74 16.09
N GLN A 268 24.08 17.19 16.63
CA GLN A 268 22.99 16.31 17.05
C GLN A 268 22.38 15.53 15.87
N ARG A 269 22.11 16.20 14.74
CA ARG A 269 21.62 15.53 13.53
C ARG A 269 22.61 14.49 13.00
N ALA A 270 23.91 14.79 13.06
CA ALA A 270 24.95 13.85 12.67
C ALA A 270 25.02 12.63 13.59
N SER A 271 24.85 12.79 14.92
CA SER A 271 24.80 11.66 15.85
C SER A 271 23.53 10.81 15.66
N GLU A 272 22.37 11.46 15.50
CA GLU A 272 21.10 10.76 15.25
C GLU A 272 21.14 9.96 13.94
N LYS A 273 21.73 10.53 12.88
CA LYS A 273 21.92 9.83 11.61
C LYS A 273 22.79 8.59 11.77
N LYS A 274 23.93 8.69 12.48
CA LYS A 274 24.80 7.54 12.75
C LYS A 274 24.11 6.47 13.58
N GLU A 275 23.28 6.85 14.56
CA GLU A 275 22.52 5.90 15.36
C GLU A 275 21.43 5.20 14.54
N ALA A 276 20.73 5.94 13.67
CA ALA A 276 19.74 5.38 12.77
C ALA A 276 20.36 4.38 11.78
N GLU A 277 21.53 4.70 11.22
CA GLU A 277 22.29 3.78 10.34
C GLU A 277 22.68 2.49 11.08
N ARG A 278 23.15 2.59 12.34
CA ARG A 278 23.46 1.40 13.17
C ARG A 278 22.24 0.52 13.41
N LYS A 279 21.09 1.11 13.77
CA LYS A 279 19.84 0.37 13.98
C LYS A 279 19.34 -0.28 12.70
N GLN A 280 19.53 0.35 11.54
CA GLN A 280 19.15 -0.21 10.25
C GLN A 280 20.00 -1.45 9.91
N VAL A 281 21.31 -1.38 10.11
CA VAL A 281 22.23 -2.50 9.90
C VAL A 281 21.91 -3.66 10.85
N GLU A 282 21.62 -3.37 12.12
CA GLU A 282 21.23 -4.38 13.11
C GLU A 282 19.92 -5.10 12.71
N LEU A 283 18.91 -4.34 12.26
CA LEU A 283 17.65 -4.90 11.79
C LEU A 283 17.85 -5.77 10.55
N GLU A 284 18.73 -5.39 9.64
CA GLU A 284 19.08 -6.18 8.45
C GLU A 284 19.75 -7.50 8.83
N HIS A 285 20.69 -7.45 9.78
CA HIS A 285 21.36 -8.64 10.30
C HIS A 285 20.38 -9.61 11.02
N LEU A 286 19.40 -9.08 11.76
CA LEU A 286 18.33 -9.90 12.35
C LEU A 286 17.46 -10.58 11.29
N LYS A 287 17.08 -9.87 10.22
CA LYS A 287 16.32 -10.45 9.10
C LYS A 287 17.13 -11.53 8.37
N ALA A 288 18.43 -11.34 8.21
CA ALA A 288 19.31 -12.35 7.62
C ALA A 288 19.36 -13.63 8.48
N ARG A 289 19.54 -13.49 9.80
CA ARG A 289 19.51 -14.62 10.75
C ARG A 289 18.17 -15.35 10.75
N GLU A 290 17.05 -14.64 10.73
CA GLU A 290 15.72 -15.26 10.68
C GLU A 290 15.52 -16.07 9.37
N LYS A 291 15.98 -15.52 8.24
CA LYS A 291 15.91 -16.19 6.93
C LYS A 291 16.77 -17.45 6.90
N GLU A 292 17.96 -17.40 7.51
CA GLU A 292 18.83 -18.57 7.62
C GLU A 292 18.22 -19.65 8.52
N ALA A 293 17.67 -19.28 9.68
CA ALA A 293 16.97 -20.22 10.56
C ALA A 293 15.78 -20.90 9.86
N LYS A 294 15.02 -20.17 9.03
CA LYS A 294 13.93 -20.75 8.22
C LYS A 294 14.45 -21.76 7.19
N ARG A 295 15.58 -21.46 6.54
CA ARG A 295 16.23 -22.39 5.60
C ARG A 295 16.69 -23.67 6.29
N GLN A 296 17.28 -23.55 7.48
CA GLN A 296 17.72 -24.70 8.27
C GLN A 296 16.54 -25.58 8.71
N ARG A 297 15.43 -24.98 9.18
CA ARG A 297 14.21 -25.73 9.52
C ARG A 297 13.65 -26.50 8.33
N HIS A 298 13.51 -25.82 7.18
CA HIS A 298 13.04 -26.47 5.95
C HIS A 298 13.97 -27.62 5.50
N ALA A 299 15.29 -27.45 5.64
CA ALA A 299 16.25 -28.51 5.32
C ALA A 299 16.12 -29.72 6.24
N LEU A 300 15.88 -29.51 7.54
CA LEU A 300 15.61 -30.59 8.49
C LEU A 300 14.32 -31.33 8.17
N ASP A 301 13.24 -30.62 7.83
CA ASP A 301 11.96 -31.23 7.45
C ASP A 301 12.12 -32.12 6.21
N LEU A 302 12.89 -31.68 5.22
CA LEU A 302 13.18 -32.50 4.04
C LEU A 302 13.96 -33.77 4.36
N ARG A 303 14.94 -33.71 5.28
CA ARG A 303 15.68 -34.89 5.75
C ARG A 303 14.75 -35.89 6.46
N MET A 304 13.91 -35.40 7.37
CA MET A 304 12.92 -36.22 8.07
C MET A 304 11.97 -36.94 7.08
N ILE A 305 11.54 -36.26 6.01
CA ILE A 305 10.70 -36.85 4.97
C ILE A 305 11.46 -37.94 4.20
N GLN A 306 12.74 -37.72 3.87
CA GLN A 306 13.57 -38.72 3.20
C GLN A 306 13.79 -39.95 4.07
N GLU A 307 14.18 -39.77 5.33
CA GLU A 307 14.36 -40.87 6.30
C GLU A 307 13.07 -41.68 6.47
N LYS A 308 11.90 -41.02 6.55
CA LYS A 308 10.60 -41.71 6.62
C LYS A 308 10.30 -42.53 5.35
N LYS A 309 10.69 -42.06 4.17
CA LYS A 309 10.55 -42.80 2.91
C LYS A 309 11.49 -44.00 2.87
N GLU A 310 12.72 -43.84 3.33
CA GLU A 310 13.71 -44.92 3.41
C GLU A 310 13.31 -46.00 4.42
N ALA A 311 12.85 -45.60 5.62
CA ALA A 311 12.34 -46.52 6.61
C ALA A 311 11.14 -47.34 6.09
N LYS A 312 10.25 -46.73 5.30
CA LYS A 312 9.16 -47.46 4.63
C LYS A 312 9.68 -48.47 3.61
N ARG A 313 10.68 -48.10 2.80
CA ARG A 313 11.32 -49.00 1.84
C ARG A 313 12.00 -50.18 2.53
N GLN A 314 12.73 -49.92 3.62
CA GLN A 314 13.38 -50.96 4.42
C GLN A 314 12.35 -51.93 5.05
N ARG A 315 11.25 -51.41 5.61
CA ARG A 315 10.16 -52.25 6.14
C ARG A 315 9.58 -53.16 5.07
N HIS A 316 9.25 -52.61 3.90
CA HIS A 316 8.73 -53.41 2.79
C HIS A 316 9.73 -54.45 2.29
N ALA A 317 11.03 -54.11 2.20
CA ALA A 317 12.07 -55.06 1.81
C ALA A 317 12.23 -56.20 2.82
N LEU A 318 12.14 -55.90 4.12
CA LEU A 318 12.18 -56.91 5.18
C LEU A 318 10.96 -57.83 5.14
N GLU A 319 9.77 -57.27 4.89
CA GLU A 319 8.54 -58.05 4.72
C GLU A 319 8.64 -59.02 3.53
N LEU A 320 9.19 -58.57 2.39
CA LEU A 320 9.44 -59.44 1.24
C LEU A 320 10.40 -60.59 1.55
N ARG A 321 11.48 -60.34 2.32
CA ARG A 321 12.41 -61.40 2.76
C ARG A 321 11.72 -62.42 3.64
N ILE A 322 10.97 -61.98 4.65
CA ILE A 322 10.21 -62.88 5.54
C ILE A 322 9.22 -63.72 4.72
N ALA A 323 8.55 -63.14 3.72
CA ALA A 323 7.64 -63.88 2.86
C ALA A 323 8.35 -64.92 1.99
N GLN A 324 9.55 -64.62 1.48
CA GLN A 324 10.38 -65.57 0.73
C GLN A 324 10.84 -66.73 1.62
N GLU A 325 11.38 -66.45 2.81
CA GLU A 325 11.80 -67.48 3.76
C GLU A 325 10.65 -68.41 4.17
N LYS A 326 9.44 -67.86 4.40
CA LYS A 326 8.24 -68.66 4.66
C LYS A 326 7.89 -69.58 3.49
N LYS A 327 8.00 -69.10 2.24
CA LYS A 327 7.76 -69.93 1.04
C LYS A 327 8.80 -71.05 0.93
N GLU A 328 10.07 -70.75 1.18
CA GLU A 328 11.15 -71.75 1.16
C GLU A 328 11.01 -72.79 2.27
N ALA A 329 10.68 -72.38 3.49
CA ALA A 329 10.41 -73.29 4.59
C ALA A 329 9.24 -74.24 4.28
N LYS A 330 8.16 -73.72 3.67
CA LYS A 330 7.03 -74.55 3.22
C LYS A 330 7.45 -75.55 2.16
N ARG A 331 8.29 -75.15 1.20
CA ARG A 331 8.85 -76.06 0.17
C ARG A 331 9.72 -77.16 0.79
N LYS A 332 10.62 -76.80 1.72
CA LYS A 332 11.47 -77.78 2.45
C LYS A 332 10.61 -78.77 3.24
N ARG A 333 9.54 -78.31 3.90
CA ARG A 333 8.63 -79.19 4.66
C ARG A 333 7.89 -80.17 3.75
N LEU A 334 7.46 -79.73 2.56
CA LEU A 334 6.84 -80.61 1.55
C LEU A 334 7.83 -81.64 0.99
N GLN A 335 9.07 -81.25 0.75
CA GLN A 335 10.12 -82.20 0.32
C GLN A 335 10.40 -83.26 1.38
N LEU A 336 10.46 -82.87 2.66
CA LEU A 336 10.64 -83.80 3.77
C LEU A 336 9.45 -84.76 3.94
N SER A 337 8.21 -84.32 3.72
CA SER A 337 7.06 -85.23 3.78
C SER A 337 7.07 -86.25 2.64
N ILE A 338 7.39 -85.82 1.41
CA ILE A 338 7.52 -86.72 0.26
C ILE A 338 8.61 -87.76 0.49
N ALA A 339 9.79 -87.34 0.97
CA ALA A 339 10.89 -88.26 1.27
C ALA A 339 10.56 -89.23 2.42
N GLY A 340 9.71 -88.84 3.37
CA GLY A 340 9.21 -89.72 4.42
C GLY A 340 8.24 -90.78 3.91
N GLU A 341 7.33 -90.41 3.00
CA GLU A 341 6.40 -91.34 2.35
C GLU A 341 7.12 -92.37 1.47
N GLU A 342 8.14 -91.96 0.73
CA GLU A 342 8.96 -92.87 -0.08
C GLU A 342 9.71 -93.88 0.79
N ARG A 343 10.23 -93.46 1.95
CA ARG A 343 10.94 -94.34 2.89
C ARG A 343 10.01 -95.38 3.53
N CYS A 344 8.78 -95.00 3.88
CA CYS A 344 7.78 -95.95 4.39
C CYS A 344 7.36 -96.98 3.33
N LYS A 345 7.34 -96.61 2.04
CA LYS A 345 7.03 -97.55 0.95
C LYS A 345 8.15 -98.57 0.72
N THR A 346 9.41 -98.16 0.89
CA THR A 346 10.56 -99.07 0.74
C THR A 346 10.76 -100.05 1.90
N GLU A 347 10.22 -99.77 3.09
CA GLU A 347 10.30 -100.68 4.25
C GLU A 347 9.13 -101.69 4.30
N ALA A 348 8.11 -101.52 3.46
CA ALA A 348 6.93 -102.38 3.39
C ALA A 348 6.96 -103.39 2.22
N SER A 349 8.02 -103.39 1.41
CA SER A 349 8.35 -104.41 0.40
C SER A 349 9.57 -105.19 0.86
#